data_AF-A0A131Z772-F1
#
_entry.id   AF-A0A131Z772-F1
#
_cell.length_a   1.000
_cell.length_b   1.000
_cell.length_c   1.000
_cell.angle_alpha   90.00
_cell.angle_beta   90.00
_cell.angle_gamma   90.00
#
_symmetry.space_group_name_H-M   'P 1'
#
loop_
_entity.id
_entity.type
_entity.pdbx_description
1 polymer ?
#
loop_
_entity_poly.entity_id
_entity_poly.type
_entity_poly.pdbx_seq_one_letter_code
_entity_poly.pdbx_strand_id
1 'polypeptide(L)'
;MIIRGSLLACARRKMVNELSKNVSLRAAATSTAQVGPMMSRQKDLMKLPVPPLKETLHRYVESIKPLVTPAQFEKTVKVVEEFGKPNGIGEKLYKVLEAKAASTENWLADWWLQGAYLTYRMPVVVYSNPAMALPRQTFMQKEDQLRHAALLIAGALDFKALVERFLQLMFMIAKEIRMMSTKFSSNFVRL
;
A
#
# COMPACT_ATOMS: atom_id res chain seq x y z
N MET A 1 -54.52 23.59 -0.80
CA MET A 1 -53.05 23.82 -0.69
C MET A 1 -52.31 22.49 -0.92
N ILE A 2 -52.34 21.95 -2.15
CA ILE A 2 -51.77 20.61 -2.49
C ILE A 2 -51.05 20.72 -3.85
N ILE A 3 -49.98 21.52 -3.94
CA ILE A 3 -49.18 21.60 -5.19
C ILE A 3 -47.66 21.53 -4.93
N ARG A 4 -47.18 21.59 -3.68
CA ARG A 4 -45.73 21.59 -3.38
C ARG A 4 -45.07 20.20 -3.28
N GLY A 5 -45.83 19.11 -3.22
CA GLY A 5 -45.29 17.75 -3.06
C GLY A 5 -44.86 17.04 -4.35
N SER A 6 -45.49 17.36 -5.49
CA SER A 6 -45.28 16.64 -6.76
C SER A 6 -44.00 17.04 -7.50
N LEU A 7 -43.61 18.32 -7.41
CA LEU A 7 -42.40 18.85 -8.06
C LEU A 7 -41.11 18.30 -7.43
N LEU A 8 -41.04 18.18 -6.09
CA LEU A 8 -39.90 17.59 -5.40
C LEU A 8 -39.74 16.09 -5.68
N ALA A 9 -40.86 15.35 -5.78
CA ALA A 9 -40.83 13.94 -6.16
C ALA A 9 -40.38 13.74 -7.62
N CYS A 10 -40.80 14.62 -8.53
CA CYS A 10 -40.39 14.61 -9.93
C CYS A 10 -38.90 14.95 -10.11
N ALA A 11 -38.40 15.96 -9.39
CA ALA A 11 -36.98 16.34 -9.40
C ALA A 11 -36.09 15.21 -8.86
N ARG A 12 -36.49 14.56 -7.76
CA ARG A 12 -35.77 13.41 -7.18
C ARG A 12 -35.74 12.22 -8.13
N ARG A 13 -36.86 11.94 -8.84
CA ARG A 13 -36.95 10.85 -9.81
C ARG A 13 -36.11 11.11 -11.06
N LYS A 14 -36.07 12.36 -11.54
CA LYS A 14 -35.16 12.78 -12.62
C LYS A 14 -33.69 12.62 -12.23
N MET A 15 -33.30 13.04 -11.03
CA MET A 15 -31.92 12.92 -10.55
C MET A 15 -31.48 11.45 -10.42
N VAL A 16 -32.35 10.58 -9.90
CA VAL A 16 -32.08 9.13 -9.80
C VAL A 16 -31.97 8.48 -11.17
N ASN A 17 -32.82 8.86 -12.13
CA ASN A 17 -32.75 8.34 -13.50
C ASN A 17 -31.49 8.80 -14.25
N GLU A 18 -31.07 10.05 -14.06
CA GLU A 18 -29.82 10.56 -14.65
C GLU A 18 -28.58 9.88 -14.02
N LEU A 19 -28.59 9.62 -12.71
CA LEU A 19 -27.56 8.82 -12.04
C LEU A 19 -27.54 7.37 -12.56
N SER A 20 -28.70 6.76 -12.75
CA SER A 20 -28.83 5.38 -13.27
C SER A 20 -28.34 5.23 -14.72
N LYS A 21 -28.65 6.20 -15.60
CA LYS A 21 -28.14 6.23 -16.97
C LYS A 21 -26.62 6.38 -17.03
N ASN A 22 -26.05 7.23 -16.17
CA ASN A 22 -24.60 7.40 -16.08
C ASN A 22 -23.87 6.16 -15.56
N VAL A 23 -24.53 5.34 -14.74
CA VAL A 23 -24.02 4.03 -14.31
C VAL A 23 -24.07 3.01 -15.46
N SER A 24 -25.17 2.94 -16.21
CA SER A 24 -25.31 2.00 -17.35
C SER A 24 -24.35 2.31 -18.50
N LEU A 25 -24.12 3.60 -18.81
CA LEU A 25 -23.18 4.00 -19.87
C LEU A 25 -21.72 3.67 -19.53
N ARG A 26 -21.37 3.58 -18.24
CA ARG A 26 -20.02 3.21 -17.77
C ARG A 26 -19.75 1.70 -17.81
N ALA A 27 -20.78 0.86 -17.86
CA ALA A 27 -20.63 -0.60 -17.89
C ALA A 27 -20.24 -1.16 -19.27
N ALA A 28 -20.42 -0.39 -20.35
CA ALA A 28 -20.25 -0.89 -21.73
C ALA A 28 -18.84 -0.72 -22.32
N ALA A 29 -17.87 -0.17 -21.59
CA ALA A 29 -16.50 0.04 -22.09
C ALA A 29 -15.54 -0.96 -21.44
N THR A 30 -15.57 -2.22 -21.89
CA THR A 30 -14.55 -3.23 -21.56
C THR A 30 -13.88 -3.67 -22.85
N SER A 31 -12.77 -3.02 -23.22
CA SER A 31 -11.96 -3.42 -24.37
C SER A 31 -10.49 -3.13 -24.11
N THR A 32 -9.69 -4.19 -24.15
CA THR A 32 -8.21 -4.24 -24.21
C THR A 32 -7.47 -3.46 -23.11
N ALA A 33 -6.99 -4.17 -22.09
CA ALA A 33 -6.11 -3.63 -21.05
C ALA A 33 -4.74 -3.26 -21.64
N GLN A 34 -4.63 -2.07 -22.22
CA GLN A 34 -3.33 -1.45 -22.48
C GLN A 34 -2.70 -1.01 -21.14
N VAL A 35 -1.39 -1.23 -21.01
CA VAL A 35 -0.58 -0.80 -19.86
C VAL A 35 -0.67 0.73 -19.77
N GLY A 36 -1.35 1.24 -18.76
CA GLY A 36 -1.50 2.68 -18.58
C GLY A 36 -0.16 3.40 -18.28
N PRO A 37 -0.02 4.70 -18.62
CA PRO A 37 1.11 5.61 -18.30
C PRO A 37 1.63 5.59 -16.85
N MET A 38 0.85 5.14 -15.88
CA MET A 38 1.27 4.96 -14.48
C MET A 38 2.31 3.84 -14.34
N MET A 39 2.21 2.79 -15.14
CA MET A 39 3.13 1.64 -15.12
C MET A 39 4.26 1.77 -16.15
N SER A 40 4.16 2.72 -17.09
CA SER A 40 5.14 2.86 -18.18
C SER A 40 6.54 3.24 -17.69
N ARG A 41 6.64 3.97 -16.56
CA ARG A 41 7.91 4.36 -15.93
C ARG A 41 8.36 3.42 -14.80
N GLN A 42 7.65 2.32 -14.57
CA GLN A 42 7.99 1.38 -13.50
C GLN A 42 9.36 0.71 -13.71
N LYS A 43 9.80 0.63 -14.98
CA LYS A 43 11.12 0.16 -15.40
C LYS A 43 12.24 1.19 -15.17
N ASP A 44 11.88 2.48 -15.12
CA ASP A 44 12.84 3.58 -14.93
C ASP A 44 13.22 3.76 -13.46
N LEU A 45 12.41 3.20 -12.54
CA LEU A 45 12.64 3.27 -11.11
C LEU A 45 13.84 2.42 -10.68
N MET A 46 14.76 3.02 -9.92
CA MET A 46 15.88 2.31 -9.32
C MET A 46 15.41 1.09 -8.52
N LYS A 47 16.16 0.00 -8.62
CA LYS A 47 15.96 -1.19 -7.79
C LYS A 47 16.35 -0.87 -6.35
N LEU A 48 15.75 -1.59 -5.40
CA LEU A 48 16.15 -1.50 -3.99
C LEU A 48 17.62 -1.91 -3.86
N PRO A 49 18.53 -1.02 -3.42
CA PRO A 49 19.95 -1.36 -3.32
C PRO A 49 20.20 -2.35 -2.17
N VAL A 50 21.32 -3.04 -2.24
CA VAL A 50 21.89 -3.77 -1.11
C VAL A 50 22.90 -2.85 -0.44
N PRO A 51 22.71 -2.45 0.83
CA PRO A 51 23.65 -1.56 1.51
C PRO A 51 24.98 -2.28 1.79
N PRO A 52 26.13 -1.60 1.72
CA PRO A 52 27.43 -2.24 1.96
C PRO A 52 27.48 -2.99 3.30
N LEU A 53 28.04 -4.21 3.30
CA LEU A 53 28.10 -5.05 4.50
C LEU A 53 28.76 -4.33 5.67
N LYS A 54 29.96 -3.75 5.44
CA LYS A 54 30.73 -3.05 6.47
C LYS A 54 29.94 -1.90 7.11
N GLU A 55 29.26 -1.10 6.30
CA GLU A 55 28.42 0.00 6.78
C GLU A 55 27.23 -0.51 7.58
N THR A 56 26.57 -1.57 7.10
CA THR A 56 25.45 -2.21 7.78
C THR A 56 25.85 -2.73 9.17
N LEU A 57 27.00 -3.40 9.26
CA LEU A 57 27.52 -3.92 10.54
C LEU A 57 27.90 -2.79 11.51
N HIS A 58 28.51 -1.71 11.00
CA HIS A 58 28.82 -0.54 11.81
C HIS A 58 27.56 0.11 12.40
N ARG A 59 26.57 0.40 11.56
CA ARG A 59 25.29 0.99 11.98
C ARG A 59 24.55 0.09 12.97
N TYR A 60 24.61 -1.23 12.78
CA TYR A 60 24.04 -2.18 13.73
C TYR A 60 24.67 -2.03 15.13
N VAL A 61 26.01 -2.05 15.22
CA VAL A 61 26.72 -1.87 16.50
C VAL A 61 26.37 -0.53 17.15
N GLU A 62 26.32 0.56 16.39
CA GLU A 62 25.91 1.86 16.94
C GLU A 62 24.48 1.84 17.48
N SER A 63 23.55 1.21 16.74
CA SER A 63 22.13 1.18 17.10
C SER A 63 21.81 0.34 18.34
N ILE A 64 22.59 -0.72 18.60
CA ILE A 64 22.35 -1.60 19.76
C ILE A 64 23.00 -1.10 21.04
N LYS A 65 24.02 -0.22 20.95
CA LYS A 65 24.75 0.31 22.09
C LYS A 65 23.87 0.85 23.22
N PRO A 66 22.80 1.64 22.96
CA PRO A 66 21.92 2.13 24.04
C PRO A 66 20.92 1.08 24.57
N LEU A 67 20.82 -0.09 23.94
CA LEU A 67 19.80 -1.10 24.25
C LEU A 67 20.31 -2.25 25.12
N VAL A 68 21.63 -2.33 25.35
CA VAL A 68 22.28 -3.49 25.98
C VAL A 68 23.28 -3.06 27.06
N THR A 69 23.58 -3.98 27.98
CA THR A 69 24.62 -3.76 29.00
C THR A 69 26.02 -3.75 28.36
N PRO A 70 27.05 -3.15 29.02
CA PRO A 70 28.42 -3.14 28.50
C PRO A 70 28.97 -4.52 28.15
N ALA A 71 28.72 -5.53 29.00
CA ALA A 71 29.16 -6.91 28.77
C ALA A 71 28.47 -7.54 27.53
N GLN A 72 27.18 -7.29 27.34
CA GLN A 72 26.45 -7.75 26.15
C GLN A 72 26.90 -7.03 24.88
N PHE A 73 27.21 -5.73 24.99
CA PHE A 73 27.75 -4.94 23.89
C PHE A 73 29.09 -5.51 23.42
N GLU A 74 30.04 -5.75 24.33
CA GLU A 74 31.34 -6.34 24.00
C GLU A 74 31.20 -7.70 23.33
N LYS A 75 30.31 -8.56 23.84
CA LYS A 75 30.00 -9.85 23.20
C LYS A 75 29.46 -9.66 21.77
N THR A 76 28.58 -8.69 21.57
CA THR A 76 27.98 -8.43 20.26
C THR A 76 29.00 -7.91 19.26
N VAL A 77 29.88 -6.99 19.67
CA VAL A 77 30.98 -6.49 18.84
C VAL A 77 31.85 -7.64 18.35
N LYS A 78 32.27 -8.56 19.23
CA LYS A 78 33.06 -9.74 18.83
C LYS A 78 32.36 -10.61 17.79
N VAL A 79 31.05 -10.83 17.95
CA VAL A 79 30.25 -11.61 16.97
C VAL A 79 30.16 -10.90 15.63
N VAL A 80 29.93 -9.58 15.64
CA VAL A 80 29.84 -8.77 14.42
C VAL A 80 31.18 -8.72 13.67
N GLU A 81 32.28 -8.55 14.40
CA GLU A 81 33.63 -8.59 13.84
C GLU A 81 33.92 -9.95 13.20
N GLU A 82 33.62 -11.06 13.87
CA GLU A 82 33.77 -12.42 13.32
C GLU A 82 32.94 -12.61 12.05
N PHE A 83 31.67 -12.17 12.07
CA PHE A 83 30.77 -12.27 10.94
C PHE A 83 31.28 -11.48 9.72
N GLY A 84 31.89 -10.31 9.95
CA GLY A 84 32.43 -9.41 8.94
C GLY A 84 33.88 -9.69 8.50
N LYS A 85 34.52 -10.75 8.99
CA LYS A 85 35.89 -11.11 8.57
C LYS A 85 35.97 -11.40 7.07
N PRO A 86 37.11 -11.12 6.41
CA PRO A 86 37.37 -11.54 5.04
C PRO A 86 37.18 -13.06 4.89
N ASN A 87 36.49 -13.48 3.83
CA ASN A 87 36.10 -14.88 3.58
C ASN A 87 35.19 -15.51 4.65
N GLY A 88 34.67 -14.69 5.58
CA GLY A 88 33.72 -15.09 6.61
C GLY A 88 32.33 -15.41 6.08
N ILE A 89 31.44 -15.87 6.96
CA ILE A 89 30.06 -16.20 6.59
C ILE A 89 29.28 -14.96 6.11
N GLY A 90 29.55 -13.77 6.67
CA GLY A 90 28.88 -12.54 6.29
C GLY A 90 29.13 -12.16 4.83
N GLU A 91 30.37 -12.24 4.36
CA GLU A 91 30.69 -11.99 2.94
C GLU A 91 30.03 -13.00 2.00
N LYS A 92 29.97 -14.29 2.39
CA LYS A 92 29.30 -15.33 1.59
C LYS A 92 27.81 -15.04 1.46
N LEU A 93 27.14 -14.72 2.55
CA LEU A 93 25.71 -14.37 2.55
C LEU A 93 25.45 -13.06 1.79
N TYR A 94 26.34 -12.08 1.93
CA TYR A 94 26.26 -10.82 1.20
C TYR A 94 26.32 -11.02 -0.32
N LYS A 95 27.23 -11.87 -0.82
CA LYS A 95 27.28 -12.22 -2.25
C LYS A 95 26.00 -12.89 -2.75
N VAL A 96 25.39 -13.76 -1.94
CA VAL A 96 24.09 -14.38 -2.26
C VAL A 96 23.00 -13.31 -2.34
N LEU A 97 23.01 -12.35 -1.41
CA LEU A 97 22.07 -11.23 -1.39
C LEU A 97 22.23 -10.33 -2.62
N GLU A 98 23.47 -10.01 -3.01
CA GLU A 98 23.76 -9.25 -4.23
C GLU A 98 23.28 -9.99 -5.49
N ALA A 99 23.54 -11.29 -5.59
CA ALA A 99 23.06 -12.11 -6.71
C ALA A 99 21.51 -12.12 -6.79
N LYS A 100 20.83 -12.17 -5.63
CA LYS A 100 19.36 -12.05 -5.56
C LYS A 100 18.90 -10.65 -5.98
N ALA A 101 19.58 -9.59 -5.56
CA ALA A 101 19.24 -8.22 -5.95
C ALA A 101 19.45 -7.96 -7.44
N ALA A 102 20.48 -8.55 -8.05
CA ALA A 102 20.69 -8.47 -9.49
C ALA A 102 19.55 -9.15 -10.28
N SER A 103 19.10 -10.32 -9.82
CA SER A 103 18.12 -11.17 -10.50
C SER A 103 16.65 -10.84 -10.21
N THR A 104 16.35 -9.95 -9.26
CA THR A 104 14.98 -9.59 -8.88
C THR A 104 14.70 -8.10 -9.09
N GLU A 105 13.42 -7.72 -9.14
CA GLU A 105 13.03 -6.30 -9.17
C GLU A 105 13.15 -5.63 -7.79
N ASN A 106 12.86 -6.39 -6.74
CA ASN A 106 13.02 -6.01 -5.34
C ASN A 106 13.39 -7.28 -4.56
N TRP A 107 14.61 -7.33 -4.04
CA TRP A 107 15.11 -8.52 -3.34
C TRP A 107 14.43 -8.77 -2.00
N LEU A 108 13.80 -7.76 -1.41
CA LEU A 108 13.21 -7.83 -0.07
C LEU A 108 11.70 -8.07 -0.08
N ALA A 109 10.99 -7.73 -1.16
CA ALA A 109 9.52 -7.67 -1.19
C ALA A 109 8.84 -8.98 -0.71
N ASP A 110 9.20 -10.12 -1.29
CA ASP A 110 8.59 -11.40 -0.94
C ASP A 110 8.96 -11.84 0.48
N TRP A 111 10.23 -11.65 0.87
CA TRP A 111 10.68 -11.97 2.23
C TRP A 111 10.00 -11.11 3.29
N TRP A 112 9.81 -9.83 3.02
CA TRP A 112 9.08 -8.93 3.90
C TRP A 112 7.61 -9.33 4.01
N LEU A 113 6.94 -9.57 2.88
CA LEU A 113 5.53 -9.99 2.89
C LEU A 113 5.33 -11.29 3.69
N GLN A 114 6.21 -12.27 3.48
CA GLN A 114 6.16 -13.55 4.17
C GLN A 114 6.50 -13.42 5.67
N GLY A 115 7.63 -12.80 5.99
CA GLY A 115 8.14 -12.73 7.36
C GLY A 115 7.35 -11.78 8.25
N ALA A 116 6.93 -10.63 7.74
CA ALA A 116 6.24 -9.61 8.53
C ALA A 116 4.73 -9.86 8.65
N TYR A 117 4.10 -10.51 7.67
CA TYR A 117 2.63 -10.63 7.63
C TYR A 117 2.10 -12.05 7.46
N LEU A 118 2.49 -12.77 6.41
CA LEU A 118 1.81 -14.03 6.05
C LEU A 118 2.12 -15.17 7.02
N THR A 119 3.36 -15.23 7.53
CA THR A 119 3.75 -16.23 8.55
C THR A 119 3.46 -15.77 9.98
N TYR A 120 3.17 -14.48 10.20
CA TYR A 120 2.82 -13.94 11.51
C TYR A 120 1.47 -14.49 12.00
N ARG A 121 1.49 -15.15 13.17
CA ARG A 121 0.36 -15.94 13.70
C ARG A 121 -0.49 -15.24 14.75
N MET A 122 -0.10 -14.05 15.21
CA MET A 122 -0.96 -13.29 16.11
C MET A 122 -2.21 -12.81 15.36
N PRO A 123 -3.34 -12.62 16.05
CA PRO A 123 -4.56 -12.10 15.44
C PRO A 123 -4.29 -10.81 14.67
N VAL A 124 -4.87 -10.65 13.48
CA VAL A 124 -4.69 -9.41 12.70
C VAL A 124 -5.35 -8.20 13.37
N VAL A 125 -6.40 -8.46 14.16
CA VAL A 125 -7.07 -7.46 15.00
C VAL A 125 -6.09 -6.98 16.08
N VAL A 126 -5.94 -5.66 16.23
CA VAL A 126 -4.98 -4.99 17.14
C VAL A 126 -3.50 -5.16 16.74
N TYR A 127 -3.02 -6.35 16.43
CA TYR A 127 -1.58 -6.60 16.26
C TYR A 127 -1.03 -6.26 14.86
N SER A 128 -1.88 -6.21 13.82
CA SER A 128 -1.40 -5.99 12.45
C SER A 128 -2.22 -4.98 11.64
N ASN A 129 -3.53 -4.87 11.87
CA ASN A 129 -4.39 -4.01 11.08
C ASN A 129 -4.43 -2.60 11.68
N PRO A 130 -3.78 -1.59 11.09
CA PRO A 130 -3.95 -0.21 11.52
C PRO A 130 -5.36 0.26 11.18
N ALA A 131 -5.91 1.15 12.01
CA ALA A 131 -7.18 1.82 11.77
C ALA A 131 -6.96 3.33 11.64
N MET A 132 -7.72 3.96 10.74
CA MET A 132 -7.78 5.41 10.61
C MET A 132 -9.19 5.88 10.92
N ALA A 133 -9.31 6.82 11.86
CA ALA A 133 -10.59 7.48 12.15
C ALA A 133 -10.77 8.69 11.24
N LEU A 134 -11.92 8.77 10.57
CA LEU A 134 -12.32 9.96 9.81
C LEU A 134 -12.95 11.01 10.74
N PRO A 135 -13.01 12.29 10.32
CA PRO A 135 -13.70 13.33 11.08
C PRO A 135 -15.12 12.90 11.46
N ARG A 136 -15.47 13.08 12.73
CA ARG A 136 -16.78 12.72 13.27
C ARG A 136 -17.88 13.45 12.50
N GLN A 137 -18.83 12.68 12.00
CA GLN A 137 -20.05 13.20 11.40
C GLN A 137 -21.16 13.27 12.44
N THR A 138 -22.05 14.26 12.31
CA THR A 138 -23.25 14.38 13.14
C THR A 138 -24.47 14.07 12.28
N PHE A 139 -25.28 13.11 12.71
CA PHE A 139 -26.50 12.70 12.03
C PHE A 139 -27.69 12.93 12.95
N MET A 140 -28.72 13.61 12.45
CA MET A 140 -29.94 13.88 13.21
C MET A 140 -30.97 12.75 13.03
N GLN A 141 -30.94 12.11 11.85
CA GLN A 141 -31.85 11.03 11.48
C GLN A 141 -31.08 9.87 10.81
N LYS A 142 -31.70 8.69 10.80
CA LYS A 142 -31.13 7.50 10.14
C LYS A 142 -30.89 7.73 8.65
N GLU A 143 -31.76 8.52 8.01
CA GLU A 143 -31.67 8.90 6.61
C GLU A 143 -30.40 9.68 6.28
N ASP A 144 -29.90 10.50 7.22
CA ASP A 144 -28.65 11.25 7.06
C ASP A 144 -27.44 10.32 7.11
N GLN A 145 -27.45 9.35 8.03
CA GLN A 145 -26.41 8.32 8.12
C GLN A 145 -26.38 7.46 6.85
N LEU A 146 -27.54 7.03 6.36
CA LEU A 146 -27.66 6.25 5.13
C LEU A 146 -27.20 7.05 3.91
N ARG A 147 -27.56 8.34 3.82
CA ARG A 147 -27.09 9.24 2.75
C ARG A 147 -25.57 9.38 2.80
N HIS A 148 -24.98 9.57 3.98
CA HIS A 148 -23.54 9.66 4.13
C HIS A 148 -22.83 8.35 3.74
N ALA A 149 -23.33 7.20 4.19
CA ALA A 149 -22.80 5.89 3.81
C ALA A 149 -22.87 5.67 2.28
N ALA A 150 -23.98 6.03 1.64
CA ALA A 150 -24.13 5.94 0.19
C ALA A 150 -23.12 6.84 -0.55
N LEU A 151 -22.87 8.05 -0.05
CA LEU A 151 -21.86 8.96 -0.61
C LEU A 151 -20.44 8.43 -0.42
N LEU A 152 -20.11 7.82 0.72
CA LEU A 152 -18.81 7.17 0.94
C LEU A 152 -18.58 6.02 -0.04
N ILE A 153 -19.59 5.16 -0.23
CA ILE A 153 -19.53 4.05 -1.19
C ILE A 153 -19.37 4.59 -2.61
N ALA A 154 -20.17 5.59 -3.00
CA ALA A 154 -20.08 6.21 -4.32
C ALA A 154 -18.70 6.84 -4.56
N GLY A 155 -18.17 7.57 -3.59
CA GLY A 155 -16.82 8.15 -3.65
C GLY A 155 -15.73 7.09 -3.75
N ALA A 156 -15.84 5.98 -3.01
CA ALA A 156 -14.91 4.86 -3.12
C ALA A 156 -14.96 4.18 -4.50
N LEU A 157 -16.14 4.05 -5.11
CA LEU A 157 -16.31 3.52 -6.46
C LEU A 157 -15.79 4.48 -7.53
N ASP A 158 -16.03 5.79 -7.38
CA ASP A 158 -15.45 6.79 -8.26
C ASP A 158 -13.92 6.77 -8.14
N PHE A 159 -13.36 6.66 -6.93
CA PHE A 159 -11.93 6.49 -6.72
C PHE A 159 -11.39 5.20 -7.34
N LYS A 160 -12.08 4.06 -7.19
CA LYS A 160 -11.70 2.80 -7.85
C LYS A 160 -11.66 2.98 -9.38
N ALA A 161 -12.69 3.60 -9.95
CA ALA A 161 -12.72 3.88 -11.38
C ALA A 161 -11.64 4.90 -11.79
N LEU A 162 -11.26 5.84 -10.91
CA LEU A 162 -10.07 6.67 -11.12
C LEU A 162 -8.80 5.82 -11.06
N VAL A 163 -8.60 4.90 -10.13
CA VAL A 163 -7.39 4.05 -10.11
C VAL A 163 -7.30 3.16 -11.35
N GLU A 164 -8.42 2.63 -11.81
CA GLU A 164 -8.50 1.81 -13.02
C GLU A 164 -8.25 2.61 -14.30
N ARG A 165 -8.81 3.83 -14.40
CA ARG A 165 -8.62 4.73 -15.56
C ARG A 165 -7.28 5.47 -15.50
N PHE A 166 -7.05 6.14 -14.36
CA PHE A 166 -5.87 6.91 -13.99
C PHE A 166 -4.73 6.09 -13.36
N LEU A 167 -4.64 4.81 -13.70
CA LEU A 167 -3.39 4.20 -14.18
C LEU A 167 -2.71 5.01 -15.31
N GLN A 168 -3.04 6.30 -15.51
CA GLN A 168 -2.67 7.25 -16.53
C GLN A 168 -2.13 8.59 -15.98
N LEU A 169 -2.31 9.03 -14.71
CA LEU A 169 -2.00 10.46 -14.38
C LEU A 169 -1.42 10.82 -12.99
N MET A 170 -1.07 9.90 -12.09
CA MET A 170 -0.39 10.27 -10.84
C MET A 170 1.15 10.26 -10.97
N PHE A 171 1.68 11.21 -11.73
CA PHE A 171 3.07 11.65 -11.63
C PHE A 171 3.04 13.17 -11.56
N MET A 172 3.29 13.76 -10.39
CA MET A 172 3.96 15.07 -10.35
C MET A 172 4.48 15.59 -8.99
N ILE A 173 4.29 14.93 -7.84
CA ILE A 173 4.71 15.58 -6.55
C ILE A 173 5.57 14.73 -5.60
N ALA A 174 5.71 13.42 -5.78
CA ALA A 174 6.61 12.61 -4.94
C ALA A 174 7.70 11.98 -5.81
N LYS A 175 8.97 12.18 -5.42
CA LYS A 175 10.12 11.45 -5.98
C LYS A 175 9.76 9.96 -6.07
N GLU A 176 9.68 9.45 -7.30
CA GLU A 176 9.87 8.05 -7.70
C GLU A 176 9.42 6.96 -6.70
N ILE A 177 8.15 6.97 -6.31
CA ILE A 177 7.57 5.89 -5.49
C ILE A 177 7.16 4.73 -6.40
N ARG A 178 7.76 3.55 -6.18
CA ARG A 178 7.37 2.30 -6.82
C ARG A 178 5.96 1.90 -6.39
N MET A 179 5.03 1.76 -7.34
CA MET A 179 3.67 1.32 -7.06
C MET A 179 3.59 -0.21 -7.04
N MET A 180 3.77 -0.79 -5.86
CA MET A 180 3.47 -2.21 -5.62
C MET A 180 2.04 -2.46 -5.14
N SER A 181 1.35 -1.42 -4.65
CA SER A 181 0.16 -1.58 -3.77
C SER A 181 -1.21 -1.42 -4.44
N THR A 182 -1.31 -0.80 -5.63
CA THR A 182 -2.64 -0.60 -6.27
C THR A 182 -3.30 -1.91 -6.71
N LYS A 183 -2.53 -3.00 -6.81
CA LYS A 183 -3.09 -4.35 -7.03
C LYS A 183 -3.88 -4.89 -5.84
N PHE A 184 -3.72 -4.37 -4.61
CA PHE A 184 -4.34 -4.94 -3.41
C PHE A 184 -5.59 -4.19 -2.91
N SER A 185 -5.97 -3.05 -3.51
CA SER A 185 -6.97 -2.17 -2.89
C SER A 185 -8.43 -2.53 -3.18
N SER A 186 -8.71 -3.49 -4.07
CA SER A 186 -10.09 -3.88 -4.41
C SER A 186 -10.18 -5.37 -4.69
N ASN A 187 -11.11 -6.07 -4.05
CA ASN A 187 -11.43 -7.49 -4.23
C ASN A 187 -10.36 -8.49 -3.73
N PHE A 188 -9.61 -8.14 -2.69
CA PHE A 188 -8.67 -9.06 -2.04
C PHE A 188 -9.10 -9.36 -0.61
N VAL A 189 -8.88 -10.61 -0.20
CA VAL A 189 -9.04 -11.07 1.19
C VAL A 189 -7.82 -11.91 1.55
N ARG A 190 -7.36 -11.82 2.80
CA ARG A 190 -6.35 -12.74 3.33
C ARG A 190 -7.03 -14.09 3.59
N LEU A 191 -6.47 -15.16 3.03
CA LEU A 191 -6.88 -16.54 3.28
C LEU A 191 -6.05 -17.14 4.42
#